data_AF-A0A523CYR1-F1
#
_entry.id   AF-A0A523CYR1-F1
#
_cell.length_a   1.000
_cell.length_b   1.000
_cell.length_c   1.000
_cell.angle_alpha   90.00
_cell.angle_beta   90.00
_cell.angle_gamma   90.00
#
_symmetry.space_group_name_H-M   'P 1'
#
loop_
_entity.id
_entity.type
_entity.pdbx_description
1 polymer ?
#
loop_
_entity_poly.entity_id
_entity_poly.type
_entity_poly.pdbx_seq_one_letter_code
_entity_poly.pdbx_strand_id
1 'polypeptide(L)'
;MWRRTAAIIKKEFLQTLREPRMRGVLLLPPIIQLIIFGYAVNLDVENSPIAWMDQDRTPESRELLAEFEGSPQFRVTHIPAGDEEIQELLDRSAVHAVVRVVPGFGRDIRRGQRTQVQILIDGTNSNSATLISSSASQVVARYAARIQGRHPPSGRMASGPGPVRQGPLLSAESRVWFNVDLKSQNYFVP
;
A
#
# COMPACT_ATOMS: atom_id res chain seq x y z
N MET A 1 -29.59 -44.02 -7.95
CA MET A 1 -30.12 -43.21 -6.84
C MET A 1 -29.85 -41.72 -7.00
N TRP A 2 -28.64 -41.31 -7.41
CA TRP A 2 -28.23 -39.91 -7.64
C TRP A 2 -29.20 -39.04 -8.47
N ARG A 3 -29.81 -39.57 -9.55
CA ARG A 3 -30.77 -38.82 -10.37
C ARG A 3 -32.06 -38.43 -9.63
N ARG A 4 -32.51 -39.25 -8.67
CA ARG A 4 -33.71 -38.96 -7.86
C ARG A 4 -33.40 -37.91 -6.80
N THR A 5 -32.27 -38.04 -6.12
CA THR A 5 -31.83 -37.05 -5.11
C THR A 5 -31.64 -35.67 -5.73
N ALA A 6 -30.99 -35.57 -6.90
CA ALA A 6 -30.81 -34.30 -7.60
C ALA A 6 -32.15 -33.68 -8.06
N ALA A 7 -33.11 -34.49 -8.48
CA ALA A 7 -34.44 -34.01 -8.85
C ALA A 7 -35.21 -33.45 -7.65
N ILE A 8 -35.09 -34.08 -6.48
CA ILE A 8 -35.69 -33.60 -5.22
C ILE A 8 -35.02 -32.30 -4.79
N ILE A 9 -33.69 -32.23 -4.78
CA ILE A 9 -32.95 -31.01 -4.45
C ILE A 9 -33.36 -29.85 -5.36
N LYS A 10 -33.44 -30.08 -6.67
CA LYS A 10 -33.87 -29.06 -7.63
C LYS A 10 -35.29 -28.57 -7.36
N LYS A 11 -36.21 -29.49 -7.04
CA LYS A 11 -37.60 -29.16 -6.70
C LYS A 11 -37.68 -28.30 -5.44
N GLU A 12 -37.04 -28.74 -4.36
CA GLU A 12 -37.05 -28.01 -3.09
C GLU A 12 -36.35 -26.66 -3.20
N PHE A 13 -35.25 -26.57 -3.97
CA PHE A 13 -34.55 -25.31 -4.20
C PHE A 13 -35.41 -24.31 -4.99
N LEU A 14 -36.08 -24.75 -6.06
CA LEU A 14 -37.01 -23.91 -6.82
C LEU A 14 -38.23 -23.50 -5.99
N GLN A 15 -38.72 -24.38 -5.12
CA GLN A 15 -39.86 -24.10 -4.23
C GLN A 15 -39.47 -23.08 -3.15
N THR A 16 -38.32 -23.29 -2.49
CA THR A 16 -37.73 -22.35 -1.53
C THR A 16 -37.50 -20.97 -2.15
N LEU A 17 -36.96 -20.93 -3.37
CA LEU A 17 -36.78 -19.70 -4.13
C LEU A 17 -38.08 -19.14 -4.72
N ARG A 18 -39.24 -19.80 -4.64
CA ARG A 18 -40.52 -19.23 -5.12
C ARG A 18 -41.31 -18.58 -3.98
N GLU A 19 -41.07 -19.00 -2.75
CA GLU A 19 -41.74 -18.46 -1.57
C GLU A 19 -41.07 -17.15 -1.09
N PRO A 20 -41.78 -16.00 -1.10
CA PRO A 20 -41.18 -14.70 -0.81
C PRO A 20 -40.61 -14.59 0.60
N ARG A 21 -41.20 -15.29 1.58
CA ARG A 21 -40.69 -15.37 2.95
C ARG A 21 -39.36 -16.13 3.02
N MET A 22 -39.25 -17.28 2.35
CA MET A 22 -38.02 -18.06 2.33
C MET A 22 -36.90 -17.38 1.54
N ARG A 23 -37.23 -16.65 0.47
CA ARG A 23 -36.25 -15.79 -0.24
C ARG A 23 -35.58 -14.82 0.72
N GLY A 24 -36.36 -14.16 1.58
CA GLY A 24 -35.84 -13.25 2.60
C GLY A 24 -34.90 -13.97 3.56
N VAL A 25 -35.31 -15.10 4.14
CA VAL A 25 -34.47 -15.84 5.10
C VAL A 25 -33.18 -16.36 4.47
N LEU A 26 -33.20 -16.77 3.20
CA LEU A 26 -32.04 -17.30 2.49
C LEU A 26 -31.08 -16.21 2.01
N LEU A 27 -31.60 -15.07 1.53
CA LEU A 27 -30.80 -14.01 0.89
C LEU A 27 -30.45 -12.86 1.84
N LEU A 28 -31.28 -12.56 2.83
CA LEU A 28 -31.08 -11.42 3.71
C LEU A 28 -29.81 -11.56 4.56
N PRO A 29 -29.50 -12.72 5.18
CA PRO A 29 -28.24 -12.89 5.91
C PRO A 29 -27.00 -12.67 5.04
N PRO A 30 -26.82 -13.31 3.85
CA PRO A 30 -25.64 -13.06 3.02
C PRO A 30 -25.60 -11.64 2.44
N ILE A 31 -26.73 -10.99 2.17
CA ILE A 31 -26.75 -9.57 1.74
C ILE A 31 -26.29 -8.66 2.88
N ILE A 32 -26.82 -8.85 4.10
CA ILE A 32 -26.40 -8.08 5.28
C ILE A 32 -24.92 -8.35 5.57
N GLN A 33 -24.46 -9.60 5.49
CA GLN A 33 -23.05 -9.94 5.62
C GLN A 33 -22.20 -9.25 4.55
N LEU A 34 -22.63 -9.21 3.29
CA LEU A 34 -21.91 -8.51 2.22
C LEU A 34 -21.86 -7.01 2.48
N ILE A 35 -22.93 -6.40 2.98
CA ILE A 35 -22.95 -4.99 3.36
C ILE A 35 -21.99 -4.77 4.53
N ILE A 36 -22.10 -5.54 5.61
CA ILE A 36 -21.21 -5.44 6.78
C ILE A 36 -19.75 -5.62 6.37
N PHE A 37 -19.42 -6.63 5.57
CA PHE A 37 -18.06 -6.82 5.08
C PHE A 37 -17.64 -5.75 4.07
N GLY A 38 -18.55 -5.24 3.24
CA GLY A 38 -18.27 -4.12 2.34
C GLY A 38 -17.91 -2.84 3.09
N TYR A 39 -18.54 -2.60 4.25
CA TYR A 39 -18.22 -1.49 5.14
C TYR A 39 -17.01 -1.78 6.06
N ALA A 40 -16.84 -3.04 6.50
CA ALA A 40 -15.77 -3.44 7.42
C ALA A 40 -14.44 -3.74 6.72
N VAL A 41 -14.46 -3.95 5.41
CA VAL A 41 -13.28 -3.96 4.56
C VAL A 41 -12.73 -2.53 4.55
N ASN A 42 -11.84 -2.26 5.51
CA ASN A 42 -11.00 -1.07 5.56
C ASN A 42 -10.07 -1.06 4.33
N LEU A 43 -10.59 -0.60 3.19
CA LEU A 43 -9.80 -0.37 1.98
C LEU A 43 -8.96 0.91 2.09
N ASP A 44 -9.31 1.80 3.03
CA ASP A 44 -8.59 3.04 3.22
C ASP A 44 -7.80 3.00 4.53
N VAL A 45 -6.49 2.99 4.38
CA VAL A 45 -5.55 3.25 5.45
C VAL A 45 -5.54 4.76 5.66
N GLU A 46 -6.59 5.30 6.28
CA GLU A 46 -6.59 6.70 6.69
C GLU A 46 -5.77 6.87 7.95
N ASN A 47 -5.02 7.97 8.04
CA ASN A 47 -4.36 8.39 9.28
C ASN A 47 -3.34 7.39 9.89
N SER A 48 -2.67 6.57 9.06
CA SER A 48 -1.66 5.65 9.57
C SER A 48 -0.46 6.39 10.15
N PRO A 49 -0.05 6.09 11.41
CA PRO A 49 1.15 6.66 12.00
C PRO A 49 2.37 6.17 11.24
N ILE A 50 3.18 7.10 10.76
CA ILE A 50 4.47 6.81 10.12
C ILE A 50 5.59 7.56 10.84
N ALA A 51 6.79 7.00 10.73
CA ALA A 51 8.03 7.68 11.10
C ALA A 51 8.74 8.19 9.84
N TRP A 52 9.42 9.33 9.96
CA TRP A 52 10.17 9.94 8.86
C TRP A 52 11.65 10.08 9.23
N MET A 53 12.52 9.43 8.47
CA MET A 53 13.97 9.53 8.65
C MET A 53 14.61 10.23 7.44
N ASP A 54 15.12 11.44 7.66
CA ASP A 54 15.81 12.21 6.63
C ASP A 54 17.32 12.25 6.86
N GLN A 55 18.06 11.44 6.10
CA GLN A 55 19.53 11.43 6.11
C GLN A 55 20.13 12.40 5.07
N ASP A 56 19.34 12.89 4.12
CA ASP A 56 19.80 13.80 3.06
C ASP A 56 19.67 15.28 3.48
N ARG A 57 18.60 15.61 4.22
CA ARG A 57 18.29 16.94 4.79
C ARG A 57 18.27 18.06 3.75
N THR A 58 17.81 17.75 2.53
CA THR A 58 17.74 18.68 1.41
C THR A 58 16.36 19.33 1.25
N PRO A 59 16.22 20.39 0.45
CA PRO A 59 14.91 20.92 0.10
C PRO A 59 14.00 19.87 -0.55
N GLU A 60 14.55 19.00 -1.40
CA GLU A 60 13.80 17.94 -2.08
C GLU A 60 13.27 16.89 -1.11
N SER A 61 14.06 16.49 -0.10
CA SER A 61 13.59 15.55 0.93
C SER A 61 12.45 16.16 1.76
N ARG A 62 12.53 17.46 2.08
CA ARG A 62 11.46 18.19 2.78
C ARG A 62 10.21 18.37 1.93
N GLU A 63 10.36 18.58 0.61
CA GLU A 63 9.21 18.61 -0.29
C GLU A 63 8.50 17.25 -0.34
N LEU A 64 9.24 16.15 -0.35
CA LEU A 64 8.63 14.81 -0.28
C LEU A 64 7.94 14.58 1.07
N LEU A 65 8.54 15.01 2.18
CA LEU A 65 7.90 14.97 3.50
C LEU A 65 6.54 15.69 3.48
N ALA A 66 6.48 16.89 2.88
CA ALA A 66 5.24 17.65 2.77
C ALA A 66 4.15 16.93 1.94
N GLU A 67 4.53 16.10 0.96
CA GLU A 67 3.58 15.25 0.22
C GLU A 67 3.01 14.13 1.08
N PHE A 68 3.81 13.59 2.01
CA PHE A 68 3.34 12.59 2.98
C PHE A 68 2.45 13.24 4.05
N GLU A 69 2.84 14.40 4.59
CA GLU A 69 2.04 15.15 5.57
C GLU A 69 0.73 15.68 4.99
N GLY A 70 0.71 16.03 3.70
CA GLY A 70 -0.49 16.47 2.99
C GLY A 70 -1.41 15.32 2.54
N SER A 71 -0.97 14.06 2.68
CA SER A 71 -1.77 12.89 2.32
C SER A 71 -2.70 12.48 3.47
N PRO A 72 -4.02 12.29 3.25
CA PRO A 72 -4.93 11.85 4.31
C PRO A 72 -4.62 10.44 4.84
N GLN A 73 -3.80 9.69 4.10
CA GLN A 73 -3.44 8.31 4.41
C GLN A 73 -2.41 8.21 5.55
N PHE A 74 -1.63 9.27 5.78
CA PHE A 74 -0.45 9.22 6.63
C PHE A 74 -0.44 10.35 7.65
N ARG A 75 0.05 10.02 8.84
CA ARG A 75 0.36 11.01 9.88
C ARG A 75 1.80 10.79 10.33
N VAL A 76 2.66 11.75 10.05
CA VAL A 76 4.05 11.71 10.55
C VAL A 76 4.01 11.96 12.05
N THR A 77 4.44 10.97 12.83
CA THR A 77 4.35 10.99 14.31
C THR A 77 5.71 10.99 14.97
N HIS A 78 6.73 10.45 14.32
CA HIS A 78 8.07 10.24 14.87
C HIS A 78 9.14 10.62 13.84
N ILE A 79 10.29 11.10 14.33
CA ILE A 79 11.47 11.42 13.52
C ILE A 79 12.67 10.69 14.17
N PRO A 80 12.88 9.41 13.86
CA PRO A 80 13.91 8.62 14.51
C PRO A 80 15.31 9.12 14.15
N ALA A 81 16.22 9.10 15.12
CA ALA A 81 17.59 9.55 14.97
C ALA A 81 18.50 8.48 14.32
N GLY A 82 18.13 7.21 14.39
CA GLY A 82 18.96 6.09 13.96
C GLY A 82 18.17 4.82 13.67
N ASP A 83 18.89 3.80 13.19
CA ASP A 83 18.29 2.51 12.83
C ASP A 83 17.71 1.77 14.05
N GLU A 84 18.34 1.85 15.23
CA GLU A 84 17.85 1.23 16.47
C GLU A 84 16.45 1.73 16.87
N GLU A 85 16.23 3.04 16.81
CA GLU A 85 14.93 3.65 17.13
C GLU A 85 13.87 3.26 16.09
N ILE A 86 14.27 3.11 14.81
CA ILE A 86 13.37 2.57 13.78
C ILE A 86 12.92 1.15 14.13
N GLN A 87 13.86 0.29 14.58
CA GLN A 87 13.51 -1.07 14.99
C GLN A 87 12.52 -1.03 16.15
N GLU A 88 12.80 -0.24 17.18
CA GLU A 88 11.93 -0.14 18.36
C GLU A 88 10.53 0.36 18.02
N LEU A 89 10.42 1.37 17.14
CA LEU A 89 9.14 1.92 16.71
C LEU A 89 8.29 0.91 15.92
N LEU A 90 8.94 0.09 15.06
CA LEU A 90 8.27 -0.95 14.29
C LEU A 90 7.92 -2.16 15.16
N ASP A 91 8.83 -2.60 16.02
CA ASP A 91 8.66 -3.77 16.89
C ASP A 91 7.55 -3.55 17.94
N ARG A 92 7.36 -2.31 18.39
CA ARG A 92 6.26 -1.92 19.29
C ARG A 92 4.96 -1.57 18.55
N SER A 93 4.93 -1.67 17.21
CA SER A 93 3.84 -1.19 16.35
C SER A 93 3.42 0.26 16.68
N ALA A 94 4.37 1.10 17.12
CA ALA A 94 4.13 2.53 17.39
C ALA A 94 3.90 3.31 16.09
N VAL A 95 4.47 2.81 14.99
CA VAL A 95 4.25 3.28 13.62
C VAL A 95 4.00 2.07 12.72
N HIS A 96 3.18 2.24 11.68
CA HIS A 96 2.94 1.17 10.71
C HIS A 96 3.97 1.16 9.56
N ALA A 97 4.66 2.29 9.35
CA ALA A 97 5.75 2.38 8.39
C ALA A 97 6.77 3.44 8.76
N VAL A 98 7.99 3.27 8.25
CA VAL A 98 9.07 4.26 8.29
C VAL A 98 9.48 4.59 6.87
N VAL A 99 9.45 5.88 6.54
CA VAL A 99 9.96 6.39 5.27
C VAL A 99 11.36 6.91 5.50
N ARG A 100 12.35 6.30 4.84
CA ARG A 100 13.76 6.65 4.95
C ARG A 100 14.28 7.24 3.64
N VAL A 101 14.73 8.49 3.72
CA VAL A 101 15.41 9.18 2.63
C VAL A 101 16.91 9.03 2.82
N VAL A 102 17.56 8.42 1.83
CA VAL A 102 19.00 8.14 1.85
C VAL A 102 19.84 9.34 1.40
N PRO A 103 21.11 9.47 1.85
CA PRO A 103 21.98 10.54 1.42
C PRO A 103 22.18 10.58 -0.09
N GLY A 104 22.14 11.77 -0.69
CA GLY A 104 22.26 11.98 -2.13
C GLY A 104 20.94 12.16 -2.87
N PHE A 105 19.80 11.92 -2.23
CA PHE A 105 18.46 12.02 -2.81
C PHE A 105 18.22 13.32 -3.59
N GLY A 106 18.38 14.48 -2.94
CA GLY A 106 18.14 15.77 -3.57
C GLY A 106 19.16 16.11 -4.66
N ARG A 107 20.41 15.68 -4.49
CA ARG A 107 21.45 15.84 -5.53
C ARG A 107 21.07 15.07 -6.79
N ASP A 108 20.60 13.84 -6.64
CA ASP A 108 20.29 12.96 -7.75
C ASP A 108 19.02 13.45 -8.47
N ILE A 109 18.01 13.93 -7.72
CA ILE A 109 16.82 14.60 -8.28
C ILE A 109 17.20 15.82 -9.13
N ARG A 110 18.03 16.74 -8.60
CA ARG A 110 18.45 17.93 -9.35
C ARG A 110 19.23 17.61 -10.62
N ARG A 111 19.92 16.47 -10.65
CA ARG A 111 20.67 15.99 -11.82
C ARG A 111 19.81 15.20 -12.80
N GLY A 112 18.52 15.02 -12.53
CA GLY A 112 17.65 14.13 -13.32
C GLY A 112 18.10 12.66 -13.27
N GLN A 113 18.88 12.29 -12.25
CA GLN A 113 19.30 10.91 -12.02
C GLN A 113 18.18 10.18 -11.28
N ARG A 114 18.10 8.87 -11.50
CA ARG A 114 17.15 8.02 -10.79
C ARG A 114 17.59 7.89 -9.35
N THR A 115 16.66 8.08 -8.42
CA THR A 115 16.87 7.87 -6.99
C THR A 115 15.73 7.04 -6.40
N GLN A 116 15.89 6.61 -5.15
CA GLN A 116 14.92 5.78 -4.47
C GLN A 116 14.74 6.19 -3.02
N VAL A 117 13.54 5.94 -2.51
CA VAL A 117 13.18 6.13 -1.10
C VAL A 117 12.84 4.77 -0.54
N GLN A 118 13.36 4.47 0.65
CA GLN A 118 13.09 3.21 1.33
C GLN A 118 11.86 3.37 2.21
N ILE A 119 10.94 2.41 2.13
CA ILE A 119 9.75 2.35 2.97
C ILE A 119 9.82 1.03 3.74
N LEU A 120 9.99 1.10 5.04
CA LEU A 120 9.99 -0.06 5.94
C LEU A 120 8.58 -0.18 6.54
N ILE A 121 7.96 -1.35 6.45
CA ILE A 121 6.56 -1.51 6.85
C ILE A 121 6.44 -2.59 7.93
N ASP A 122 5.61 -2.33 8.94
CA ASP A 122 5.21 -3.35 9.92
C ASP A 122 4.46 -4.49 9.21
N GLY A 123 5.03 -5.69 9.26
CA GLY A 123 4.53 -6.89 8.59
C GLY A 123 3.52 -7.70 9.41
N THR A 124 3.15 -7.24 10.61
CA THR A 124 2.27 -7.99 11.53
C THR A 124 0.90 -8.29 10.92
N ASN A 125 0.37 -7.37 10.10
CA ASN A 125 -0.84 -7.59 9.30
C ASN A 125 -0.53 -7.43 7.80
N SER A 126 -0.51 -8.53 7.06
CA SER A 126 -0.18 -8.56 5.62
C SER A 126 -1.12 -7.68 4.77
N ASN A 127 -2.40 -7.59 5.12
CA ASN A 127 -3.36 -6.77 4.37
C ASN A 127 -3.06 -5.28 4.56
N SER A 128 -2.90 -4.85 5.82
CA SER A 128 -2.52 -3.47 6.16
C SER A 128 -1.18 -3.09 5.54
N ALA A 129 -0.17 -3.97 5.62
CA ALA A 129 1.15 -3.75 5.05
C ALA A 129 1.08 -3.54 3.52
N THR A 130 0.26 -4.33 2.81
CA THR A 130 0.05 -4.20 1.37
C THR A 130 -0.61 -2.86 1.03
N LEU A 131 -1.66 -2.48 1.76
CA LEU A 131 -2.34 -1.20 1.55
C LEU A 131 -1.39 -0.02 1.79
N ILE A 132 -0.68 0.00 2.91
CA ILE A 132 0.32 1.04 3.26
C ILE A 132 1.39 1.16 2.17
N SER A 133 1.94 0.02 1.72
CA SER A 133 2.94 -0.03 0.67
C SER A 133 2.41 0.61 -0.63
N SER A 134 1.18 0.27 -1.01
CA SER A 134 0.55 0.80 -2.21
C SER A 134 0.30 2.31 -2.11
N SER A 135 -0.21 2.79 -0.98
CA SER A 135 -0.49 4.21 -0.73
C SER A 135 0.78 5.04 -0.68
N ALA A 136 1.83 4.55 -0.02
CA ALA A 136 3.13 5.23 0.04
C ALA A 136 3.79 5.29 -1.35
N SER A 137 3.69 4.21 -2.13
CA SER A 137 4.15 4.20 -3.53
C SER A 137 3.39 5.20 -4.39
N GLN A 138 2.09 5.39 -4.17
CA GLN A 138 1.30 6.40 -4.87
C GLN A 138 1.72 7.83 -4.49
N VAL A 139 1.96 8.12 -3.21
CA VAL A 139 2.49 9.42 -2.77
C VAL A 139 3.82 9.71 -3.47
N VAL A 140 4.74 8.75 -3.46
CA VAL A 140 6.05 8.85 -4.11
C VAL A 140 5.91 9.04 -5.62
N ALA A 141 5.00 8.32 -6.29
CA ALA A 141 4.74 8.46 -7.72
C ALA A 141 4.15 9.83 -8.08
N ARG A 142 3.24 10.39 -7.26
CA ARG A 142 2.71 11.75 -7.45
C ARG A 142 3.82 12.79 -7.34
N TYR A 143 4.67 12.68 -6.33
CA TYR A 143 5.85 13.55 -6.19
C TYR A 143 6.80 13.41 -7.40
N ALA A 144 7.07 12.17 -7.84
CA ALA A 144 7.90 11.88 -9.00
C ALA A 144 7.38 12.57 -10.27
N ALA A 145 6.06 12.51 -10.52
CA ALA A 145 5.43 13.18 -11.65
C ALA A 145 5.56 14.71 -11.56
N ARG A 146 5.43 15.28 -10.35
CA ARG A 146 5.60 16.73 -10.10
C ARG A 146 7.03 17.21 -10.39
N ILE A 147 8.04 16.47 -9.98
CA ILE A 147 9.45 16.85 -10.21
C ILE A 147 9.91 16.59 -11.65
N GLN A 148 9.33 15.59 -12.33
CA GLN A 148 9.64 15.28 -13.72
C GLN A 148 9.14 16.37 -14.68
N GLY A 149 8.06 17.08 -14.33
CA GLY A 149 7.64 18.30 -15.04
C GLY A 149 8.57 19.50 -14.84
N ARG A 150 9.36 19.52 -13.76
CA ARG A 150 10.33 20.60 -13.44
C ARG A 150 11.71 20.35 -14.06
N HIS A 151 12.09 19.08 -14.22
CA HIS A 151 13.36 18.66 -14.80
C HIS A 151 13.08 17.72 -15.98
N PRO A 152 12.86 18.26 -17.20
CA PRO A 152 12.85 17.41 -18.39
C PRO A 152 14.16 16.62 -18.43
N PRO A 153 14.15 15.32 -18.76
CA PRO A 153 15.34 14.49 -18.70
C PRO A 153 16.44 15.13 -19.56
N SER A 154 17.43 15.71 -18.89
CA SER A 154 18.63 16.29 -19.48
C SER A 154 19.57 15.16 -19.87
N GLY A 155 19.10 14.34 -20.82
CA GLY A 155 19.75 13.15 -21.31
C GLY A 155 19.49 12.99 -22.80
N ARG A 156 20.15 13.85 -23.58
CA ARG A 156 20.43 13.73 -25.02
C ARG A 156 19.24 13.38 -25.93
N MET A 157 18.93 14.33 -26.82
CA MET A 157 18.50 14.02 -28.19
C MET A 157 19.59 13.16 -28.85
N ALA A 158 19.66 11.88 -28.51
CA ALA A 158 20.38 10.88 -29.26
C ALA A 158 19.38 10.34 -30.29
N SER A 159 19.44 10.94 -31.47
CA SER A 159 18.88 10.42 -32.71
C SER A 159 19.45 9.01 -32.94
N GLY A 160 18.79 7.99 -32.39
CA GLY A 160 19.18 6.60 -32.52
C GLY A 160 17.99 5.70 -32.20
N PRO A 161 17.69 4.68 -33.03
CA PRO A 161 16.57 3.77 -32.80
C PRO A 161 16.96 2.77 -31.69
N GLY A 162 16.98 3.25 -30.46
CA GLY A 162 17.12 2.43 -29.26
C GLY A 162 15.95 2.72 -28.32
N PRO A 163 15.38 1.71 -27.64
CA PRO A 163 14.28 1.96 -26.72
C PRO A 163 14.74 2.89 -25.60
N VAL A 164 14.22 4.11 -25.59
CA VAL A 164 14.41 5.08 -24.52
C VAL A 164 13.93 4.41 -23.24
N ARG A 165 14.84 4.16 -22.28
CA ARG A 165 14.48 3.66 -20.95
C ARG A 165 13.78 4.77 -20.17
N GLN A 166 12.53 5.07 -20.54
CA GLN A 166 11.61 5.95 -19.83
C GLN A 166 11.13 5.21 -18.58
N GLY A 167 11.84 5.38 -17.47
CA GLY A 167 11.42 4.92 -16.15
C GLY A 167 11.31 6.12 -15.21
N PRO A 168 10.51 6.04 -14.15
CA PRO A 168 10.32 7.15 -13.22
C PRO A 168 11.64 7.59 -12.58
N LEU A 169 11.79 8.90 -12.34
CA LEU A 169 12.97 9.48 -11.70
C LEU A 169 13.10 9.08 -10.22
N LEU A 170 11.98 8.71 -9.60
CA LEU A 170 11.92 8.28 -8.22
C LEU A 170 11.11 7.00 -8.09
N SER A 171 11.67 5.99 -7.44
CA SER A 171 10.97 4.75 -7.07
C SER A 171 10.91 4.55 -5.57
N ALA A 172 9.77 4.06 -5.09
CA ALA A 172 9.59 3.58 -3.74
C ALA A 172 10.09 2.13 -3.64
N GLU A 173 11.07 1.86 -2.78
CA GLU A 173 11.47 0.49 -2.44
C GLU A 173 10.84 0.11 -1.10
N SER A 174 9.75 -0.65 -1.17
CA SER A 174 9.06 -1.15 0.02
C SER A 174 9.70 -2.44 0.50
N ARG A 175 10.03 -2.50 1.79
CA ARG A 175 10.54 -3.70 2.46
C ARG A 175 9.71 -3.94 3.73
N VAL A 176 9.18 -5.15 3.86
CA VAL A 176 8.43 -5.56 5.06
C VAL A 176 9.42 -5.95 6.15
N TRP A 177 9.29 -5.35 7.33
CA TRP A 177 10.20 -5.53 8.45
C TRP A 177 10.14 -6.95 9.04
N PHE A 178 8.95 -7.56 9.10
CA PHE A 178 8.74 -8.85 9.78
C PHE A 178 8.21 -10.00 8.89
N ASN A 179 8.04 -9.81 7.58
CA ASN A 179 7.53 -10.87 6.70
C ASN A 179 7.99 -10.69 5.23
N VAL A 180 9.17 -11.23 4.92
CA VAL A 180 9.80 -11.10 3.58
C VAL A 180 9.00 -11.80 2.47
N ASP A 181 8.21 -12.84 2.81
CA ASP A 181 7.47 -13.65 1.84
C ASP A 181 5.97 -13.29 1.71
N LEU A 182 5.43 -12.41 2.57
CA LEU A 182 4.00 -12.06 2.64
C LEU A 182 3.04 -13.27 2.71
N LYS A 183 3.53 -14.46 3.11
CA LYS A 183 2.74 -15.69 3.15
C LYS A 183 1.90 -15.75 4.42
N SER A 184 0.60 -15.47 4.30
CA SER A 184 -0.41 -15.65 5.36
C SER A 184 -0.79 -17.14 5.56
N GLN A 185 0.17 -18.04 5.76
CA GLN A 185 -0.14 -19.47 5.92
C GLN A 185 -0.39 -19.92 7.38
N ASN A 186 0.01 -19.15 8.40
CA ASN A 186 -0.06 -19.62 9.81
C ASN A 186 -0.85 -18.73 10.79
N TYR A 187 -1.61 -17.71 10.33
CA TYR A 187 -2.37 -16.83 11.24
C TYR A 187 -3.80 -17.33 11.58
N PHE A 188 -4.25 -18.42 10.96
CA PHE A 188 -5.53 -19.08 11.27
C PHE A 188 -5.26 -20.50 11.78
N VAL A 189 -4.84 -20.62 13.04
CA VAL A 189 -4.90 -21.88 13.80
C VAL A 189 -5.61 -21.52 15.11
N PRO A 190 -6.68 -22.26 15.47
CA PRO A 190 -7.91 -21.73 16.06
C PRO A 190 -7.79 -21.15 17.47
#